data_AF-A0A127JX17-F1
#
_entry.id   AF-A0A127JX17-F1
#
_cell.length_a   1.000
_cell.length_b   1.000
_cell.length_c   1.000
_cell.angle_alpha   90.00
_cell.angle_beta   90.00
_cell.angle_gamma   90.00
#
_symmetry.space_group_name_H-M   'P 1'
#
loop_
_entity.id
_entity.type
_entity.pdbx_description
1 polymer ?
#
loop_
_entity_poly.entity_id
_entity_poly.type
_entity_poly.pdbx_seq_one_letter_code
_entity_poly.pdbx_strand_id
1 'polypeptide(L)' 'MNQIVKFLREEDGAQVIEYALIIAVVSIFIVIALRGLTNGTGFSAFINRVTNCLTGTTTSSCS' A
#
# COMPACT_ATOMS: atom_id res chain seq x y z
N MET A 1 1.61 11.57 -45.41
CA MET A 1 1.64 12.18 -44.06
C MET A 1 0.59 11.49 -43.16
N ASN A 2 0.83 10.24 -42.75
CA ASN A 2 -0.12 9.50 -41.89
C ASN A 2 0.56 8.37 -41.06
N GLN A 3 1.89 8.38 -40.97
CA GLN A 3 2.67 7.36 -40.25
C GLN A 3 3.10 7.84 -38.86
N ILE A 4 3.27 9.16 -38.69
CA ILE A 4 3.65 9.80 -37.43
C ILE A 4 2.55 9.62 -36.37
N VAL A 5 1.27 9.65 -36.76
CA VAL A 5 0.11 9.48 -35.86
C VAL A 5 -0.03 8.05 -35.34
N LYS A 6 0.41 7.04 -36.11
CA LYS A 6 0.44 5.64 -35.65
C LYS A 6 1.56 5.39 -34.64
N PHE A 7 2.76 5.93 -34.91
CA PHE A 7 3.88 5.81 -33.98
C PHE A 7 3.65 6.52 -32.65
N LEU A 8 3.04 7.72 -32.65
CA LEU A 8 2.69 8.43 -31.41
C LEU A 8 1.67 7.63 -30.57
N ARG A 9 0.70 6.96 -31.20
CA ARG A 9 -0.35 6.23 -30.48
C ARG A 9 0.08 4.87 -29.92
N GLU A 10 1.06 4.23 -30.54
CA GLU A 10 1.57 2.92 -30.09
C GLU A 10 2.60 3.06 -28.95
N GLU A 11 3.38 4.16 -28.90
CA GLU A 11 4.40 4.42 -27.87
C GLU A 11 3.80 4.95 -26.55
N ASP A 12 2.79 5.81 -26.61
CA ASP A 12 2.15 6.41 -25.41
C ASP A 12 1.38 5.38 -24.56
N GLY A 13 0.94 4.26 -25.14
CA GLY A 13 0.25 3.18 -24.44
C GLY A 13 1.19 2.05 -23.97
N ALA A 14 2.16 1.68 -24.81
CA ALA A 14 3.09 0.59 -24.50
C ALA A 14 4.03 0.93 -23.33
N GLN A 15 4.47 2.18 -23.23
CA GLN A 15 5.35 2.63 -22.15
C GLN A 15 4.64 2.79 -20.80
N VAL A 16 3.37 3.20 -20.82
CA VAL A 16 2.54 3.33 -19.59
C VAL A 16 2.25 1.94 -18.99
N ILE A 17 2.12 0.91 -19.83
CA ILE A 17 1.83 -0.46 -19.39
C ILE A 17 3.01 -1.08 -18.63
N GLU A 18 4.25 -0.79 -19.01
CA GLU A 18 5.43 -1.34 -18.32
C GLU A 18 5.50 -0.92 -16.85
N TYR A 19 5.29 0.37 -16.57
CA TYR A 19 5.27 0.87 -15.19
C TYR A 19 3.98 0.54 -14.45
N ALA A 20 2.84 0.48 -15.14
CA ALA A 20 1.58 0.07 -14.54
C ALA A 20 1.62 -1.36 -14.00
N LEU A 21 2.28 -2.27 -14.73
CA LEU A 21 2.45 -3.66 -14.31
C LEU A 21 3.29 -3.76 -13.02
N ILE A 22 4.39 -3.01 -12.94
CA ILE A 22 5.23 -2.96 -11.75
C ILE A 22 4.44 -2.43 -10.54
N ILE A 23 3.70 -1.32 -10.72
CA ILE A 23 2.87 -0.75 -9.65
C ILE A 23 1.80 -1.75 -9.22
N ALA A 24 1.11 -2.42 -10.13
CA ALA A 24 0.08 -3.40 -9.81
C ALA A 24 0.63 -4.55 -8.93
N VAL A 25 1.78 -5.10 -9.30
CA VAL A 25 2.43 -6.17 -8.55
C VAL A 25 2.87 -5.69 -7.16
N VAL A 26 3.55 -4.54 -7.07
CA VAL A 26 3.98 -3.95 -5.79
C VAL A 26 2.77 -3.64 -4.88
N SER A 27 1.68 -3.15 -5.46
CA SER A 27 0.43 -2.87 -4.73
C SER A 27 -0.13 -4.13 -4.07
N ILE A 28 -0.17 -5.24 -4.80
CA ILE A 28 -0.66 -6.53 -4.28
C ILE A 28 0.26 -7.03 -3.15
N PHE A 29 1.59 -6.94 -3.32
CA PHE A 29 2.54 -7.32 -2.28
C PHE A 29 2.35 -6.52 -0.99
N ILE A 30 2.18 -5.19 -1.09
CA ILE A 30 1.94 -4.33 0.06
C ILE A 30 0.62 -4.71 0.76
N VAL A 31 -0.46 -4.95 -0.01
CA VAL A 31 -1.75 -5.38 0.56
C VAL A 31 -1.62 -6.71 1.30
N ILE A 32 -0.86 -7.67 0.78
CA ILE A 32 -0.64 -8.97 1.45
C ILE A 32 0.19 -8.81 2.72
N ALA A 33 1.26 -8.01 2.67
CA ALA A 33 2.08 -7.71 3.84
C ALA A 33 1.26 -7.01 4.94
N LEU A 34 0.43 -6.04 4.56
CA LEU A 34 -0.48 -5.34 5.46
C LEU A 34 -1.57 -6.27 6.00
N ARG A 35 -2.09 -7.22 5.23
CA ARG A 35 -3.05 -8.22 5.72
C ARG A 35 -2.49 -9.05 6.88
N GLY A 36 -1.20 -9.39 6.84
CA GLY A 36 -0.53 -10.07 7.96
C GLY A 36 -0.47 -9.20 9.22
N LEU A 37 -0.31 -7.88 9.05
CA LEU A 37 -0.36 -6.91 10.15
C LEU A 37 -1.78 -6.66 10.67
N THR A 38 -2.78 -6.55 9.78
CA THR A 38 -4.17 -6.22 10.17
C THR A 38 -4.94 -7.42 10.71
N ASN A 39 -4.65 -8.63 10.24
CA ASN A 39 -5.26 -9.87 10.74
C ASN A 39 -4.47 -10.46 11.90
N GLY A 40 -3.25 -9.98 12.16
CA GLY A 40 -2.44 -10.35 13.30
C GLY A 40 -2.85 -9.57 14.54
N THR A 41 -2.86 -10.24 15.69
CA THR A 41 -3.16 -9.62 17.01
C THR A 41 -2.16 -8.52 17.39
N GLY A 42 -0.97 -8.48 16.78
CA GLY A 42 0.12 -7.56 17.11
C GLY A 42 -0.19 -6.08 16.85
N PHE A 43 -0.68 -5.72 15.66
CA PHE A 43 -0.96 -4.32 15.35
C PHE A 43 -2.16 -3.81 16.14
N SER A 44 -3.23 -4.61 16.27
CA SER A 44 -4.39 -4.27 17.10
C SER A 44 -4.01 -4.11 18.59
N ALA A 45 -3.15 -4.99 19.12
CA ALA A 45 -2.65 -4.86 20.49
C ALA A 45 -1.78 -3.60 20.67
N PHE A 46 -0.95 -3.26 19.68
CA PHE A 46 -0.17 -2.01 19.70
C PHE A 46 -1.07 -0.78 19.68
N ILE A 47 -2.07 -0.73 18.80
CA ILE A 47 -3.03 0.37 18.74
C ILE A 47 -3.79 0.49 20.07
N ASN A 48 -4.30 -0.62 20.61
CA ASN A 48 -4.98 -0.61 21.91
C ASN A 48 -4.06 -0.12 23.04
N ARG A 49 -2.78 -0.52 23.03
CA ARG A 49 -1.80 -0.02 23.99
C ARG A 49 -1.62 1.49 23.87
N VAL A 50 -1.37 2.00 22.66
CA VAL A 50 -1.22 3.44 22.39
C VAL A 50 -2.48 4.20 22.78
N THR A 51 -3.67 3.73 22.39
CA THR A 51 -4.96 4.34 22.75
C THR A 51 -5.16 4.39 24.26
N ASN A 52 -4.89 3.32 25.00
CA ASN A 52 -5.01 3.30 26.45
C ASN A 52 -4.05 4.28 27.13
N CYS A 53 -2.84 4.44 26.58
CA CYS A 53 -1.87 5.40 27.07
C CYS A 53 -2.27 6.86 26.77
N LEU A 54 -2.83 7.13 25.58
CA LEU A 54 -3.29 8.48 25.21
C LEU A 54 -4.58 8.89 25.94
N THR A 55 -5.46 7.93 26.23
CA THR A 55 -6.74 8.18 26.91
C THR A 55 -6.66 8.13 28.43
N GLY A 56 -5.51 7.75 28.99
CA GLY A 56 -5.26 7.73 30.44
C GLY A 56 -6.05 6.66 31.20
N THR A 57 -6.64 5.69 30.50
CA THR A 57 -7.48 4.64 31.09
C THR A 57 -6.67 3.63 31.90
N THR A 58 -5.36 3.48 31.63
CA THR A 58 -4.46 2.63 32.40
C THR A 58 -3.04 3.21 32.49
N THR A 59 -2.66 3.72 33.66
CA THR A 59 -1.33 4.28 33.94
C THR A 59 -0.19 3.25 33.98
N SER A 60 -0.49 1.95 33.88
CA SER A 60 0.47 0.85 33.96
C SER A 60 0.76 0.14 32.63
N SER A 61 0.11 0.54 31.52
CA SER A 61 0.31 -0.09 30.21
C SER A 61 1.43 0.54 29.38
N CYS A 62 1.93 1.70 29.81
CA CYS A 62 2.97 2.48 29.14
C CYS A 62 4.29 2.55 29.91
N SER A 63 4.71 1.40 30.45
CA SER A 63 6.09 1.16 30.88
C SER A 63 6.87 0.41 29.81
#